data_AF-A0A2N2H9A2-F1
#
_entry.id   AF-A0A2N2H9A2-F1
#
_cell.length_a   1.000
_cell.length_b   1.000
_cell.length_c   1.000
_cell.angle_alpha   90.00
_cell.angle_beta   90.00
_cell.angle_gamma   90.00
#
_symmetry.space_group_name_H-M   'P 1'
#
loop_
_entity.id
_entity.type
_entity.pdbx_description
1 polymer ?
#
loop_
_entity_poly.entity_id
_entity_poly.type
_entity_poly.pdbx_seq_one_letter_code
_entity_poly.pdbx_strand_id
1 'polypeptide(L)'
;MQIIDDLEAEELRKKGRFSVLTLADLDLERIRHIVEGLDVPFAFEGVGICAQDHGIPPAGVSHLDYRHTIFKESLEKSPLPHSLLFKSNEIPETFHRLTAIARTASGIPTDEVYVMDSGMAAILGGSMDPLTRTKTRILTLDVATSHTVGAVLEDGEIAGFFEYHTRDITLEKIEGLMKNLAEGRLEHRRILLEGGHGAYIRRTVGWDRIEIMIATGPKRRMVEGSRFPIVRGAPLGDNMMTGTVGVLEALRRRKGMESLQYT
;
A
#
# COMPACT_ATOMS: atom_id res chain seq x y z
N MET A 1 -8.14 29.02 10.65
CA MET A 1 -7.15 28.46 9.73
C MET A 1 -7.35 29.16 8.40
N GLN A 2 -6.35 29.89 7.91
CA GLN A 2 -6.38 30.55 6.60
C GLN A 2 -5.46 29.75 5.68
N ILE A 3 -5.93 29.41 4.48
CA ILE A 3 -5.10 28.82 3.42
C ILE A 3 -4.59 29.98 2.58
N ILE A 4 -3.28 30.05 2.40
CA ILE A 4 -2.57 31.07 1.63
C ILE A 4 -1.63 30.37 0.65
N ASP A 5 -1.14 31.10 -0.35
CA ASP A 5 -0.15 30.55 -1.29
C ASP A 5 1.27 30.52 -0.68
N ASP A 6 2.16 29.79 -1.37
CA ASP A 6 3.55 29.57 -0.91
C ASP A 6 4.37 30.87 -0.84
N LEU A 7 4.09 31.85 -1.72
CA LEU A 7 4.79 33.13 -1.73
C LEU A 7 4.39 33.98 -0.52
N GLU A 8 3.09 34.06 -0.24
CA GLU A 8 2.57 34.75 0.94
C GLU A 8 3.08 34.09 2.23
N ALA A 9 3.11 32.75 2.30
CA ALA A 9 3.64 32.02 3.44
C ALA A 9 5.12 32.35 3.71
N GLU A 10 5.95 32.41 2.68
CA GLU A 10 7.37 32.75 2.81
C GLU A 10 7.58 34.21 3.23
N GLU A 11 6.75 35.14 2.75
CA GLU A 11 6.76 36.54 3.20
C GLU A 11 6.33 36.70 4.66
N LEU A 12 5.33 35.94 5.12
CA LEU A 12 4.93 35.92 6.53
C LEU A 12 6.01 35.32 7.44
N ARG A 13 6.70 34.28 6.96
CA ARG A 13 7.83 33.67 7.66
C ARG A 13 8.97 34.67 7.87
N LYS A 14 9.36 35.41 6.83
CA LYS A 14 10.43 36.43 6.91
C LYS A 14 10.14 37.54 7.93
N LYS A 15 8.86 37.87 8.16
CA LYS A 15 8.46 38.90 9.13
C LYS A 15 8.69 38.50 10.60
N GLY A 16 9.00 37.23 10.89
CA GLY A 16 9.37 36.76 12.24
C GLY A 16 8.25 36.84 13.29
N ARG A 17 7.00 37.07 12.87
CA ARG A 17 5.83 37.18 13.76
C ARG A 17 5.15 35.84 14.05
N PHE A 18 5.57 34.78 13.36
CA PHE A 18 4.97 33.45 13.43
C PHE A 18 6.04 32.39 13.66
N SER A 19 5.71 31.39 14.47
CA SER A 19 6.48 30.15 14.54
C SER A 19 6.16 29.29 13.33
N VAL A 20 7.19 28.71 12.71
CA VAL A 20 7.03 27.83 11.54
C VAL A 20 7.06 26.38 11.98
N LEU A 21 6.05 25.62 11.58
CA LEU A 21 6.00 24.18 11.72
C LEU A 21 5.83 23.56 10.33
N THR A 22 6.76 22.70 9.93
CA THR A 22 6.64 21.92 8.68
C THR A 22 6.15 20.53 9.02
N LEU A 23 5.06 20.11 8.40
CA LEU A 23 4.53 18.75 8.49
C LEU A 23 4.84 18.02 7.19
N ALA A 24 5.47 16.86 7.28
CA ALA A 24 5.82 16.04 6.13
C ALA A 24 5.71 14.55 6.48
N ASP A 25 5.44 13.73 5.47
CA ASP A 25 5.48 12.28 5.58
C ASP A 25 6.92 11.74 5.67
N LEU A 26 7.92 12.52 5.23
CA LEU A 26 9.34 12.15 5.22
C LEU A 26 10.18 13.18 5.97
N ASP A 27 11.05 12.69 6.84
CA ASP A 27 12.11 13.46 7.49
C ASP A 27 13.45 13.03 6.89
N LEU A 28 13.91 13.74 5.86
CA LEU A 28 15.10 13.35 5.09
C LEU A 28 16.38 13.38 5.92
N GLU A 29 16.50 14.32 6.85
CA GLU A 29 17.66 14.41 7.75
C GLU A 29 17.71 13.20 8.68
N ARG A 30 16.57 12.81 9.24
CA ARG A 30 16.49 11.59 10.06
C ARG A 30 16.78 10.34 9.24
N ILE A 31 16.24 10.23 8.03
CA ILE A 31 16.50 9.08 7.15
C ILE A 31 17.99 9.03 6.78
N ARG A 32 18.61 10.17 6.45
CA ARG A 32 20.05 10.29 6.20
C ARG A 32 20.87 9.78 7.37
N HIS A 33 20.59 10.27 8.58
CA HIS A 33 21.30 9.83 9.78
C HIS A 33 21.18 8.33 10.05
N ILE A 34 20.02 7.72 9.75
CA ILE A 34 19.84 6.26 9.89
C ILE A 34 20.71 5.51 8.88
N VAL A 35 20.71 5.92 7.61
CA VAL A 35 21.45 5.25 6.53
C VAL A 35 22.96 5.39 6.72
N GLU A 36 23.43 6.61 6.96
CA GLU A 36 24.86 6.88 7.20
C GLU A 36 25.33 6.24 8.51
N GLY A 37 24.46 6.14 9.53
CA GLY A 37 24.73 5.43 10.77
C GLY A 37 24.86 3.90 10.63
N LEU A 38 24.45 3.33 9.49
CA LEU A 38 24.70 1.93 9.12
C LEU A 38 25.97 1.78 8.25
N ASP A 39 26.80 2.83 8.17
CA ASP A 39 27.98 2.92 7.30
C ASP A 39 27.65 2.74 5.80
N VAL A 40 26.42 3.09 5.40
CA VAL A 40 25.96 3.07 4.01
C VAL A 40 25.93 4.49 3.46
N PRO A 41 26.49 4.77 2.26
CA PRO A 41 26.36 6.09 1.65
C PRO A 41 24.90 6.48 1.43
N PHE A 42 24.55 7.74 1.71
CA PHE A 42 23.22 8.28 1.38
C PHE A 42 23.09 8.59 -0.11
N ALA A 43 23.21 7.56 -0.94
CA ALA A 43 23.12 7.60 -2.40
C ALA A 43 22.36 6.37 -2.90
N PHE A 44 21.43 6.56 -3.83
CA PHE A 44 20.49 5.51 -4.24
C PHE A 44 20.30 5.49 -5.76
N GLU A 45 20.25 4.30 -6.35
CA GLU A 45 19.85 4.11 -7.76
C GLU A 45 18.35 4.25 -7.99
N GLY A 46 17.57 4.33 -6.91
CA GLY A 46 16.15 4.60 -6.90
C GLY A 46 15.56 4.47 -5.51
N VAL A 47 14.49 5.22 -5.26
CA VAL A 47 13.77 5.24 -3.99
C VAL A 47 12.30 5.00 -4.27
N GLY A 48 11.72 4.04 -3.56
CA GLY A 48 10.28 3.83 -3.51
C GLY A 48 9.73 4.19 -2.14
N ILE A 49 8.60 4.89 -2.11
CA ILE A 49 7.87 5.20 -0.87
C ILE A 49 6.41 4.77 -1.06
N CYS A 50 5.78 4.19 -0.03
CA CYS A 50 4.34 3.93 -0.08
C CYS A 50 3.59 4.70 1.00
N ALA A 51 2.41 5.20 0.62
CA ALA A 51 1.45 5.78 1.55
C ALA A 51 0.04 5.60 0.99
N GLN A 52 -0.94 5.71 1.87
CA GLN A 52 -2.33 5.75 1.45
C GLN A 52 -2.71 7.18 1.06
N ASP A 53 -3.27 7.33 -0.13
CA ASP A 53 -3.83 8.57 -0.65
C ASP A 53 -5.19 8.30 -1.27
N HIS A 54 -6.23 8.93 -0.74
CA HIS A 54 -7.59 8.80 -1.26
C HIS A 54 -7.80 9.59 -2.56
N GLY A 55 -6.90 10.51 -2.87
CA GLY A 55 -7.08 11.50 -3.91
C GLY A 55 -8.17 12.53 -3.60
N ILE A 56 -8.17 13.60 -4.38
CA ILE A 56 -9.23 14.61 -4.36
C ILE A 56 -10.18 14.35 -5.54
N PRO A 57 -11.41 13.87 -5.27
CA PRO A 57 -12.40 13.62 -6.31
C PRO A 57 -12.97 14.94 -6.86
N PRO A 58 -13.54 14.90 -8.08
CA PRO A 58 -14.46 15.93 -8.54
C PRO A 58 -15.65 16.12 -7.58
N ALA A 59 -16.28 17.29 -7.63
CA ALA A 59 -17.44 17.60 -6.79
C ALA A 59 -18.55 16.55 -6.94
N GLY A 60 -19.08 16.06 -5.82
CA GLY A 60 -20.17 15.08 -5.77
C GLY A 60 -19.74 13.61 -5.78
N VAL A 61 -18.44 13.31 -5.88
CA VAL A 61 -17.91 11.94 -5.79
C VAL A 61 -17.22 11.74 -4.44
N SER A 62 -17.45 10.60 -3.78
CA SER A 62 -16.75 10.24 -2.55
C SER A 62 -15.27 9.94 -2.83
N HIS A 63 -14.39 10.33 -1.91
CA HIS A 63 -12.96 10.01 -1.95
C HIS A 63 -12.71 8.47 -2.07
N LEU A 64 -13.57 7.65 -1.44
CA LEU A 64 -13.42 6.19 -1.48
C LEU A 64 -13.81 5.59 -2.85
N ASP A 65 -14.95 6.03 -3.41
CA ASP A 65 -15.38 5.62 -4.76
C ASP A 65 -14.35 6.07 -5.82
N TYR A 66 -13.77 7.25 -5.62
CA TYR A 66 -12.77 7.81 -6.52
C TYR A 66 -11.47 7.00 -6.53
N ARG A 67 -10.86 6.77 -5.35
CA ARG A 67 -9.65 5.91 -5.25
C ARG A 67 -9.91 4.53 -5.84
N HIS A 68 -11.06 3.94 -5.54
CA HIS A 68 -11.43 2.64 -6.09
C HIS A 68 -11.54 2.65 -7.63
N THR A 69 -12.09 3.72 -8.21
CA THR A 69 -12.17 3.88 -9.67
C THR A 69 -10.78 3.94 -10.30
N ILE A 70 -9.87 4.73 -9.73
CA ILE A 70 -8.46 4.79 -10.20
C ILE A 70 -7.78 3.41 -10.11
N PHE A 71 -8.00 2.67 -9.02
CA PHE A 71 -7.43 1.34 -8.87
C PHE A 71 -7.99 0.37 -9.90
N LYS A 72 -9.31 0.38 -10.10
CA LYS A 72 -9.98 -0.44 -11.10
C LYS A 72 -9.43 -0.17 -12.50
N GLU A 73 -9.31 1.10 -12.90
CA GLU A 73 -8.79 1.48 -14.22
C GLU A 73 -7.33 1.04 -14.43
N SER A 74 -6.48 1.12 -13.41
CA SER A 74 -5.09 0.64 -13.48
C SER A 74 -5.03 -0.89 -13.57
N LEU A 75 -5.80 -1.59 -12.72
CA LEU A 75 -5.79 -3.04 -12.63
C LEU A 75 -6.49 -3.74 -13.80
N GLU A 76 -7.41 -3.07 -14.48
CA GLU A 76 -7.99 -3.55 -15.74
C GLU A 76 -6.97 -3.57 -16.89
N LYS A 77 -6.02 -2.62 -16.90
CA LYS A 77 -4.93 -2.58 -17.88
C LYS A 77 -3.82 -3.58 -17.55
N SER A 78 -3.49 -3.69 -16.28
CA SER A 78 -2.46 -4.60 -15.77
C SER A 78 -2.83 -5.05 -14.36
N PRO A 79 -3.29 -6.30 -14.16
CA PRO A 79 -3.85 -6.78 -12.89
C PRO A 79 -2.76 -7.10 -11.85
N LEU A 80 -1.60 -6.47 -11.93
CA LEU A 80 -0.46 -6.68 -11.04
C LEU A 80 -0.45 -5.60 -9.95
N PRO A 81 -0.10 -5.92 -8.69
CA PRO A 81 -0.07 -4.92 -7.62
C PRO A 81 0.84 -3.72 -7.91
N HIS A 82 1.97 -3.94 -8.59
CA HIS A 82 2.94 -2.91 -8.94
C HIS A 82 2.51 -2.00 -10.10
N SER A 83 1.33 -2.22 -10.71
CA SER A 83 0.72 -1.29 -11.67
C SER A 83 0.31 0.04 -11.04
N LEU A 84 0.24 0.11 -9.69
CA LEU A 84 -0.03 1.31 -8.92
C LEU A 84 1.25 1.92 -8.31
N LEU A 85 2.41 1.63 -8.92
CA LEU A 85 3.67 2.34 -8.69
C LEU A 85 3.81 3.45 -9.74
N PHE A 86 3.99 4.68 -9.26
CA PHE A 86 4.12 5.87 -10.09
C PHE A 86 5.54 6.43 -9.92
N LYS A 87 6.20 6.76 -11.03
CA LYS A 87 7.33 7.70 -10.95
C LYS A 87 6.80 9.09 -10.54
N SER A 88 7.66 9.93 -9.98
CA SER A 88 7.30 11.28 -9.51
C SER A 88 6.51 12.13 -10.52
N ASN A 89 6.72 11.94 -11.83
CA ASN A 89 6.02 12.63 -12.92
C ASN A 89 4.82 11.86 -13.51
N GLU A 90 4.48 10.70 -12.96
CA GLU A 90 3.39 9.82 -13.42
C GLU A 90 2.24 9.74 -12.38
N ILE A 91 2.35 10.46 -11.27
CA ILE A 91 1.36 10.47 -10.20
C ILE A 91 0.06 11.10 -10.72
N PRO A 92 -1.11 10.47 -10.52
CA PRO A 92 -2.39 11.10 -10.82
C PRO A 92 -2.51 12.47 -10.14
N GLU A 93 -2.95 13.51 -10.87
CA GLU A 93 -2.99 14.89 -10.37
C GLU A 93 -3.78 15.05 -9.07
N THR A 94 -4.77 14.18 -8.85
CA THR A 94 -5.62 14.18 -7.67
C THR A 94 -4.97 13.58 -6.42
N PHE A 95 -3.86 12.84 -6.55
CA PHE A 95 -3.15 12.21 -5.43
C PHE A 95 -2.15 13.19 -4.80
N HIS A 96 -2.70 14.13 -4.04
CA HIS A 96 -1.94 15.24 -3.46
C HIS A 96 -0.93 14.79 -2.39
N ARG A 97 -1.23 13.74 -1.60
CA ARG A 97 -0.31 13.23 -0.58
C ARG A 97 0.87 12.51 -1.23
N LEU A 98 0.62 11.64 -2.21
CA LEU A 98 1.70 11.00 -2.97
C LEU A 98 2.55 12.04 -3.71
N THR A 99 1.92 13.08 -4.26
CA THR A 99 2.63 14.21 -4.87
C THR A 99 3.51 14.95 -3.86
N ALA A 100 2.99 15.23 -2.65
CA ALA A 100 3.77 15.88 -1.60
C ALA A 100 4.95 15.02 -1.11
N ILE A 101 4.74 13.70 -1.00
CA ILE A 101 5.79 12.72 -0.68
C ILE A 101 6.88 12.74 -1.77
N ALA A 102 6.50 12.66 -3.04
CA ALA A 102 7.46 12.67 -4.15
C ALA A 102 8.25 13.99 -4.22
N ARG A 103 7.60 15.13 -3.97
CA ARG A 103 8.27 16.44 -3.86
C ARG A 103 9.27 16.45 -2.71
N THR A 104 8.89 15.97 -1.53
CA THR A 104 9.80 15.88 -0.39
C THR A 104 10.99 14.96 -0.71
N ALA A 105 10.73 13.80 -1.31
CA ALA A 105 11.75 12.83 -1.70
C ALA A 105 12.71 13.32 -2.79
N SER A 106 12.39 14.40 -3.52
CA SER A 106 13.32 15.02 -4.48
C SER A 106 14.59 15.60 -3.83
N GLY A 107 14.60 15.77 -2.50
CA GLY A 107 15.81 16.12 -1.74
C GLY A 107 16.79 14.95 -1.56
N ILE A 108 16.43 13.72 -1.95
CA ILE A 108 17.32 12.56 -1.96
C ILE A 108 18.16 12.61 -3.25
N PRO A 109 19.47 12.29 -3.23
CA PRO A 109 20.32 12.35 -4.42
C PRO A 109 20.05 11.20 -5.40
N THR A 110 18.89 11.26 -6.08
CA THR A 110 18.47 10.34 -7.14
C THR A 110 17.36 10.95 -8.00
N ASP A 111 17.36 10.68 -9.30
CA ASP A 111 16.26 11.07 -10.22
C ASP A 111 15.14 10.00 -10.27
N GLU A 112 15.34 8.89 -9.57
CA GLU A 112 14.53 7.69 -9.64
C GLU A 112 13.62 7.59 -8.39
N VAL A 113 12.75 8.58 -8.21
CA VAL A 113 11.76 8.63 -7.12
C VAL A 113 10.42 8.04 -7.56
N TYR A 114 9.95 7.06 -6.80
CA TYR A 114 8.70 6.35 -7.02
C TYR A 114 7.82 6.36 -5.78
N VAL A 115 6.51 6.42 -6.02
CA VAL A 115 5.49 6.36 -4.97
C VAL A 115 4.40 5.35 -5.32
N MET A 116 3.83 4.68 -4.32
CA MET A 116 2.71 3.76 -4.53
C MET A 116 1.74 3.73 -3.37
N ASP A 117 0.56 3.13 -3.61
CA ASP A 117 -0.40 2.85 -2.56
C ASP A 117 0.15 1.82 -1.55
N SER A 118 -0.01 2.09 -0.25
CA SER A 118 0.47 1.20 0.81
C SER A 118 -0.26 -0.13 0.88
N GLY A 119 -1.56 -0.19 0.53
CA GLY A 119 -2.30 -1.45 0.48
C GLY A 119 -1.79 -2.35 -0.66
N MET A 120 -1.50 -1.77 -1.82
CA MET A 120 -0.88 -2.50 -2.94
C MET A 120 0.54 -2.97 -2.62
N ALA A 121 1.30 -2.15 -1.89
CA ALA A 121 2.60 -2.55 -1.38
C ALA A 121 2.46 -3.74 -0.41
N ALA A 122 1.50 -3.71 0.51
CA ALA A 122 1.25 -4.80 1.45
C ALA A 122 0.83 -6.11 0.73
N ILE A 123 -0.03 -6.02 -0.29
CA ILE A 123 -0.43 -7.18 -1.11
C ILE A 123 0.80 -7.78 -1.81
N LEU A 124 1.60 -6.94 -2.47
CA LEU A 124 2.78 -7.42 -3.19
C LEU A 124 3.80 -8.03 -2.23
N GLY A 125 4.11 -7.34 -1.13
CA GLY A 125 5.06 -7.82 -0.14
C GLY A 125 4.62 -9.11 0.54
N GLY A 126 3.32 -9.24 0.87
CA GLY A 126 2.77 -10.48 1.43
C GLY A 126 2.87 -11.65 0.44
N SER A 127 2.76 -11.38 -0.86
CA SER A 127 2.93 -12.40 -1.89
C SER A 127 4.39 -12.83 -2.10
N MET A 128 5.37 -12.08 -1.55
CA MET A 128 6.81 -12.38 -1.64
C MET A 128 7.34 -13.22 -0.45
N ASP A 129 6.48 -13.62 0.48
CA ASP A 129 6.87 -14.47 1.62
C ASP A 129 7.51 -15.80 1.13
N PRO A 130 8.58 -16.30 1.77
CA PRO A 130 9.23 -17.54 1.34
C PRO A 130 8.28 -18.73 1.17
N LEU A 131 7.19 -18.79 1.96
CA LEU A 131 6.20 -19.87 1.92
C LEU A 131 5.27 -19.80 0.70
N THR A 132 5.17 -18.65 0.03
CA THR A 132 4.32 -18.48 -1.16
C THR A 132 5.07 -18.80 -2.46
N ARG A 133 6.39 -18.97 -2.41
CA ARG A 133 7.27 -19.06 -3.59
C ARG A 133 6.87 -20.10 -4.64
N THR A 134 6.34 -21.25 -4.20
CA THR A 134 5.93 -22.35 -5.07
C THR A 134 4.42 -22.40 -5.27
N LYS A 135 3.69 -21.34 -4.88
CA LYS A 135 2.24 -21.27 -4.87
C LYS A 135 1.77 -20.31 -5.95
N THR A 136 0.69 -20.68 -6.63
CA THR A 136 0.07 -19.85 -7.66
C THR A 136 -1.11 -19.07 -7.11
N ARG A 137 -1.87 -19.67 -6.17
CA ARG A 137 -3.10 -19.10 -5.59
C ARG A 137 -2.88 -18.75 -4.13
N ILE A 138 -2.60 -17.47 -3.90
CA ILE A 138 -2.17 -16.94 -2.60
C ILE A 138 -3.26 -16.01 -2.09
N LEU A 139 -3.64 -16.16 -0.82
CA LEU A 139 -4.42 -15.17 -0.10
C LEU A 139 -3.50 -14.41 0.86
N THR A 140 -3.31 -13.12 0.63
CA THR A 140 -2.56 -12.23 1.53
C THR A 140 -3.52 -11.45 2.41
N LEU A 141 -3.21 -11.33 3.70
CA LEU A 141 -3.97 -10.53 4.66
C LEU A 141 -3.02 -9.67 5.48
N ASP A 142 -2.94 -8.38 5.15
CA ASP A 142 -2.24 -7.41 5.99
C ASP A 142 -3.20 -6.83 7.02
N VAL A 143 -2.96 -7.13 8.29
CA VAL A 143 -3.71 -6.56 9.42
C VAL A 143 -2.83 -5.46 10.03
N ALA A 144 -2.91 -4.26 9.46
CA ALA A 144 -2.13 -3.11 9.91
C ALA A 144 -2.76 -2.44 11.14
N THR A 145 -2.20 -1.30 11.55
CA THR A 145 -2.74 -0.54 12.69
C THR A 145 -4.04 0.20 12.33
N SER A 146 -4.07 0.80 11.14
CA SER A 146 -5.18 1.64 10.69
C SER A 146 -6.12 0.91 9.75
N HIS A 147 -5.57 0.11 8.83
CA HIS A 147 -6.32 -0.57 7.78
C HIS A 147 -5.96 -2.05 7.69
N THR A 148 -6.96 -2.86 7.36
CA THR A 148 -6.79 -4.27 7.07
C THR A 148 -7.07 -4.48 5.59
N VAL A 149 -6.09 -5.00 4.86
CA VAL A 149 -6.16 -5.28 3.43
C VAL A 149 -6.05 -6.77 3.20
N GLY A 150 -7.03 -7.35 2.51
CA GLY A 150 -7.01 -8.75 2.08
C GLY A 150 -7.04 -8.84 0.58
N ALA A 151 -6.23 -9.72 -0.02
CA ALA A 151 -6.21 -9.95 -1.47
C ALA A 151 -6.07 -11.43 -1.80
N VAL A 152 -6.64 -11.82 -2.93
CA VAL A 152 -6.40 -13.12 -3.56
C VAL A 152 -5.64 -12.88 -4.85
N LEU A 153 -4.51 -13.56 -5.01
CA LEU A 153 -3.69 -13.57 -6.22
C LEU A 153 -3.77 -14.94 -6.89
N GLU A 154 -3.78 -14.97 -8.22
CA GLU A 154 -3.54 -16.17 -9.04
C GLU A 154 -2.47 -15.82 -10.08
N ASP A 155 -1.35 -16.55 -10.06
CA ASP A 155 -0.18 -16.33 -10.91
C ASP A 155 0.40 -14.90 -10.79
N GLY A 156 0.36 -14.35 -9.58
CA GLY A 156 0.82 -12.99 -9.27
C GLY A 156 -0.13 -11.87 -9.70
N GLU A 157 -1.22 -12.20 -10.41
CA GLU A 157 -2.29 -11.24 -10.73
C GLU A 157 -3.32 -11.17 -9.60
N ILE A 158 -3.78 -9.96 -9.28
CA ILE A 158 -4.89 -9.72 -8.37
C ILE A 158 -6.17 -10.28 -8.99
N ALA A 159 -6.75 -11.28 -8.33
CA ALA A 159 -8.11 -11.76 -8.61
C ALA A 159 -9.15 -10.90 -7.90
N GLY A 160 -8.81 -10.37 -6.72
CA GLY A 160 -9.58 -9.35 -6.02
C GLY A 160 -8.89 -8.91 -4.73
N PHE A 161 -9.40 -7.83 -4.14
CA PHE A 161 -9.00 -7.37 -2.81
C PHE A 161 -10.15 -6.66 -2.09
N PHE A 162 -10.00 -6.49 -0.78
CA PHE A 162 -10.82 -5.60 0.05
C PHE A 162 -9.95 -4.77 0.98
N GLU A 163 -10.50 -3.66 1.46
CA GLU A 163 -9.89 -2.84 2.50
C GLU A 163 -10.95 -2.37 3.52
N TYR A 164 -10.60 -2.44 4.80
CA TYR A 164 -11.39 -1.95 5.93
C TYR A 164 -10.51 -1.17 6.89
N HIS A 165 -11.11 -0.32 7.72
CA HIS A 165 -10.43 0.12 8.94
C HIS A 165 -10.22 -1.06 9.89
N THR A 166 -9.01 -1.21 10.42
CA THR A 166 -8.69 -2.31 11.35
C THR A 166 -9.55 -2.25 12.61
N ARG A 167 -9.91 -1.06 13.08
CA ARG A 167 -10.78 -0.90 14.26
C ARG A 167 -12.20 -1.42 14.06
N ASP A 168 -12.65 -1.56 12.81
CA ASP A 168 -14.02 -1.93 12.45
C ASP A 168 -14.12 -3.42 12.03
N ILE A 169 -13.02 -4.18 12.17
CA ILE A 169 -12.96 -5.59 11.76
C ILE A 169 -12.83 -6.53 12.97
N THR A 170 -13.56 -7.64 12.93
CA THR A 170 -13.44 -8.75 13.89
C THR A 170 -12.86 -9.98 13.20
N LEU A 171 -12.45 -10.98 13.98
CA LEU A 171 -12.00 -12.27 13.42
C LEU A 171 -13.07 -12.91 12.52
N GLU A 172 -14.32 -12.98 12.98
CA GLU A 172 -15.44 -13.53 12.20
C GLU A 172 -15.65 -12.76 10.89
N LYS A 173 -15.52 -11.43 10.94
CA LYS A 173 -15.61 -10.57 9.76
C LYS A 173 -14.48 -10.87 8.77
N ILE A 174 -13.23 -10.96 9.24
CA ILE A 174 -12.07 -11.33 8.40
C ILE A 174 -12.32 -12.66 7.70
N GLU A 175 -12.74 -13.68 8.45
CA GLU A 175 -13.03 -14.99 7.89
C GLU A 175 -14.11 -14.96 6.81
N GLY A 176 -15.20 -14.23 7.05
CA GLY A 176 -16.26 -14.03 6.07
C GLY A 176 -15.76 -13.29 4.83
N LEU A 177 -14.96 -12.24 5.01
CA LEU A 177 -14.40 -11.45 3.92
C LEU A 177 -13.43 -12.27 3.07
N MET A 178 -12.51 -13.03 3.67
CA MET A 178 -11.57 -13.89 2.95
C MET A 178 -12.29 -14.93 2.08
N LYS A 179 -13.31 -15.60 2.64
CA LYS A 179 -14.09 -16.58 1.90
C LYS A 179 -14.86 -15.92 0.76
N ASN A 180 -15.58 -14.84 1.04
CA ASN A 180 -16.34 -14.13 0.02
C ASN A 180 -15.46 -13.50 -1.06
N LEU A 181 -14.23 -13.10 -0.72
CA LEU A 181 -13.26 -12.61 -1.67
C LEU A 181 -12.86 -13.69 -2.68
N ALA A 182 -12.44 -14.86 -2.18
CA ALA A 182 -12.05 -15.98 -3.06
C ALA A 182 -13.21 -16.48 -3.94
N GLU A 183 -14.44 -16.43 -3.42
CA GLU A 183 -15.67 -16.79 -4.13
C GLU A 183 -16.20 -15.68 -5.07
N GLY A 184 -15.57 -14.50 -5.12
CA GLY A 184 -16.01 -13.39 -5.96
C GLY A 184 -17.35 -12.76 -5.53
N ARG A 185 -17.71 -12.86 -4.25
CA ARG A 185 -18.99 -12.42 -3.67
C ARG A 185 -18.92 -11.07 -2.93
N LEU A 186 -17.78 -10.39 -2.95
CA LEU A 186 -17.66 -9.07 -2.36
C LEU A 186 -18.15 -8.00 -3.35
N GLU A 187 -18.91 -7.05 -2.81
CA GLU A 187 -19.42 -5.91 -3.56
C GLU A 187 -18.88 -4.62 -2.96
N HIS A 188 -18.27 -3.77 -3.80
CA HIS A 188 -17.69 -2.49 -3.40
C HIS A 188 -18.66 -1.66 -2.55
N ARG A 189 -19.89 -1.45 -3.05
CA ARG A 189 -20.91 -0.63 -2.38
C ARG A 189 -21.28 -1.16 -1.00
N ARG A 190 -21.36 -2.49 -0.83
CA ARG A 190 -21.68 -3.10 0.46
C ARG A 190 -20.58 -2.85 1.49
N ILE A 191 -19.32 -2.95 1.07
CA ILE A 191 -18.18 -2.66 1.94
C ILE A 191 -18.19 -1.20 2.40
N LEU A 192 -18.46 -0.26 1.49
CA LEU A 192 -18.58 1.15 1.85
C LEU A 192 -19.70 1.42 2.87
N LEU A 193 -20.88 0.79 2.68
CA LEU A 193 -22.01 0.93 3.61
C LEU A 193 -21.70 0.41 5.02
N GLU A 194 -20.76 -0.52 5.14
CA GLU A 194 -20.29 -1.07 6.40
C GLU A 194 -19.10 -0.30 7.00
N GLY A 195 -18.72 0.84 6.41
CA GLY A 195 -17.61 1.69 6.88
C GLY A 195 -16.22 1.25 6.40
N GLY A 196 -16.15 0.31 5.45
CA GLY A 196 -14.91 -0.09 4.79
C GLY A 196 -14.49 0.85 3.67
N HIS A 197 -13.37 0.53 3.03
CA HIS A 197 -12.73 1.35 1.98
C HIS A 197 -13.00 0.84 0.56
N GLY A 198 -13.59 -0.35 0.45
CA GLY A 198 -14.08 -0.93 -0.79
C GLY A 198 -13.59 -2.35 -1.02
N ALA A 199 -14.11 -2.97 -2.07
CA ALA A 199 -13.58 -4.19 -2.66
C ALA A 199 -13.53 -4.09 -4.17
N TYR A 200 -12.60 -4.82 -4.75
CA TYR A 200 -12.43 -5.03 -6.17
C TYR A 200 -12.44 -6.54 -6.44
N ILE A 201 -13.24 -6.98 -7.41
CA ILE A 201 -13.26 -8.36 -7.90
C ILE A 201 -13.04 -8.32 -9.41
N ARG A 202 -11.99 -9.01 -9.87
CA ARG A 202 -11.70 -9.22 -11.30
C ARG A 202 -12.15 -10.60 -11.75
N ARG A 203 -11.85 -11.63 -10.96
CA ARG A 203 -12.23 -13.02 -11.23
C ARG A 203 -12.39 -13.83 -9.96
N THR A 204 -13.18 -14.89 -10.03
CA THR A 204 -13.35 -15.87 -8.95
C THR A 204 -12.23 -16.91 -9.03
N VAL A 205 -11.51 -17.12 -7.92
CA VAL A 205 -10.51 -18.19 -7.80
C VAL A 205 -11.12 -19.46 -7.21
N GLY A 206 -12.04 -19.32 -6.25
CA GLY A 206 -12.63 -20.42 -5.48
C GLY A 206 -11.88 -20.65 -4.17
N TRP A 207 -12.60 -20.70 -3.06
CA TRP A 207 -12.04 -20.82 -1.70
C TRP A 207 -11.20 -22.08 -1.54
N ASP A 208 -11.70 -23.21 -2.04
CA ASP A 208 -11.03 -24.52 -1.91
C ASP A 208 -9.78 -24.65 -2.81
N ARG A 209 -9.53 -23.67 -3.68
CA ARG A 209 -8.35 -23.61 -4.56
C ARG A 209 -7.22 -22.74 -3.97
N ILE A 210 -7.44 -22.05 -2.85
CA ILE A 210 -6.39 -21.26 -2.19
C ILE A 210 -5.33 -22.21 -1.64
N GLU A 211 -4.09 -22.05 -2.10
CA GLU A 211 -2.99 -22.94 -1.70
C GLU A 211 -2.31 -22.50 -0.41
N ILE A 212 -2.40 -21.22 -0.07
CA ILE A 212 -1.83 -20.65 1.15
C ILE A 212 -2.54 -19.35 1.54
N MET A 213 -2.68 -19.13 2.86
CA MET A 213 -3.17 -17.89 3.45
C MET A 213 -2.07 -17.31 4.34
N ILE A 214 -1.60 -16.10 4.06
CA ILE A 214 -0.51 -15.44 4.80
C ILE A 214 -1.03 -14.18 5.47
N ALA A 215 -0.89 -14.11 6.78
CA ALA A 215 -1.17 -12.91 7.57
C ALA A 215 0.10 -12.12 7.89
N THR A 216 0.06 -10.82 7.61
CA THR A 216 1.14 -9.85 7.82
C THR A 216 0.64 -8.66 8.63
N GLY A 217 1.56 -7.78 9.03
CA GLY A 217 1.24 -6.54 9.72
C GLY A 217 1.27 -6.63 11.25
N PRO A 218 1.31 -5.48 11.94
CA PRO A 218 1.45 -5.38 13.40
C PRO A 218 0.29 -5.99 14.20
N LYS A 219 -0.91 -6.07 13.61
CA LYS A 219 -2.12 -6.58 14.27
C LYS A 219 -2.46 -8.01 13.82
N ARG A 220 -1.57 -8.70 13.11
CA ARG A 220 -1.77 -10.08 12.61
C ARG A 220 -2.12 -11.12 13.68
N ARG A 221 -1.86 -10.85 14.96
CA ARG A 221 -2.34 -11.70 16.07
C ARG A 221 -3.87 -11.81 16.13
N MET A 222 -4.60 -10.86 15.55
CA MET A 222 -6.06 -10.89 15.45
C MET A 222 -6.59 -12.19 14.79
N VAL A 223 -5.78 -12.85 13.96
CA VAL A 223 -6.18 -14.08 13.25
C VAL A 223 -5.63 -15.37 13.85
N GLU A 224 -4.95 -15.33 15.01
CA GLU A 224 -4.41 -16.54 15.67
C GLU A 224 -5.49 -17.54 16.08
N GLY A 225 -6.70 -17.06 16.38
CA GLY A 225 -7.85 -17.90 16.71
C GLY A 225 -8.69 -18.32 15.51
N SER A 226 -8.24 -18.06 14.27
CA SER A 226 -9.04 -18.38 13.09
C SER A 226 -9.26 -19.87 12.94
N ARG A 227 -10.45 -20.26 12.44
CA ARG A 227 -10.72 -21.64 12.02
C ARG A 227 -10.02 -22.02 10.70
N PHE A 228 -9.44 -21.06 9.99
CA PHE A 228 -8.73 -21.28 8.74
C PHE A 228 -7.22 -21.38 9.00
N PRO A 229 -6.48 -22.17 8.18
CA PRO A 229 -5.05 -22.36 8.35
C PRO A 229 -4.26 -21.15 7.84
N ILE A 230 -4.31 -20.05 8.59
CA ILE A 230 -3.62 -18.81 8.24
C ILE A 230 -2.21 -18.84 8.85
N VAL A 231 -1.20 -18.79 7.98
CA VAL A 231 0.19 -18.78 8.39
C VAL A 231 0.63 -17.34 8.64
N ARG A 232 1.43 -17.11 9.68
CA ARG A 232 2.03 -15.80 9.95
C ARG A 232 3.22 -15.62 9.01
N GLY A 233 3.20 -14.57 8.19
CA GLY A 233 4.30 -14.26 7.28
C GLY A 233 5.59 -13.94 8.05
N ALA A 234 6.71 -14.46 7.55
CA ALA A 234 8.04 -14.29 8.11
C ALA A 234 9.11 -14.63 7.05
N PRO A 235 10.24 -13.89 6.99
CA PRO A 235 10.58 -12.72 7.82
C PRO A 235 9.84 -11.44 7.41
N LEU A 236 9.18 -11.45 6.26
CA LEU A 236 8.63 -10.24 5.62
C LEU A 236 7.30 -9.79 6.20
N GLY A 237 6.63 -10.64 6.98
CA GLY A 237 5.30 -10.37 7.53
C GLY A 237 5.25 -9.52 8.80
N ASP A 238 6.39 -9.00 9.28
CA ASP A 238 6.43 -8.14 10.46
C ASP A 238 6.12 -6.65 10.17
N ASN A 239 5.91 -5.87 11.24
CA ASN A 239 5.55 -4.47 11.13
C ASN A 239 6.56 -3.68 10.28
N MET A 240 6.06 -2.89 9.33
CA MET A 240 6.85 -2.09 8.38
C MET A 240 7.70 -2.88 7.36
N MET A 241 7.79 -4.22 7.43
CA MET A 241 8.56 -5.01 6.46
C MET A 241 7.76 -5.35 5.20
N THR A 242 6.49 -5.75 5.35
CA THR A 242 5.68 -6.22 4.22
C THR A 242 5.52 -5.12 3.16
N GLY A 243 5.13 -3.91 3.58
CA GLY A 243 5.05 -2.76 2.67
C GLY A 243 6.40 -2.43 2.01
N THR A 244 7.49 -2.42 2.78
CA THR A 244 8.85 -2.14 2.28
C THR A 244 9.27 -3.12 1.18
N VAL A 245 9.05 -4.42 1.40
CA VAL A 245 9.33 -5.46 0.40
C VAL A 245 8.45 -5.28 -0.83
N GLY A 246 7.16 -4.96 -0.64
CA GLY A 246 6.25 -4.70 -1.75
C GLY A 246 6.72 -3.54 -2.62
N VAL A 247 7.16 -2.45 -2.02
CA VAL A 247 7.74 -1.31 -2.72
C VAL A 247 9.02 -1.70 -3.46
N LEU A 248 9.93 -2.40 -2.81
CA LEU A 248 11.18 -2.88 -3.41
C LEU A 248 10.92 -3.80 -4.60
N GLU A 249 10.00 -4.75 -4.46
CA GLU A 249 9.60 -5.68 -5.52
C GLU A 249 8.91 -4.95 -6.69
N ALA A 250 8.08 -3.95 -6.40
CA ALA A 250 7.47 -3.11 -7.43
C ALA A 250 8.53 -2.39 -8.25
N LEU A 251 9.51 -1.77 -7.57
CA LEU A 251 10.61 -1.06 -8.21
C LEU A 251 11.49 -2.02 -9.03
N ARG A 252 11.83 -3.17 -8.47
CA ARG A 252 12.60 -4.23 -9.15
C ARG A 252 11.94 -4.64 -10.47
N ARG A 253 10.63 -4.90 -10.47
CA ARG A 253 9.86 -5.25 -11.67
C ARG A 253 9.80 -4.09 -12.67
N ARG A 254 9.57 -2.86 -12.19
CA ARG A 254 9.53 -1.65 -13.02
C ARG A 254 10.87 -1.41 -13.75
N LYS A 255 11.99 -1.69 -13.08
CA LYS A 255 13.34 -1.54 -13.64
C LYS A 255 13.84 -2.77 -14.41
N GLY A 256 13.06 -3.86 -14.47
CA GLY A 256 13.48 -5.10 -15.14
C GLY A 256 14.68 -5.78 -14.50
N MET A 257 14.90 -5.59 -13.19
CA MET A 257 16.02 -6.16 -12.45
C MET A 257 15.81 -7.66 -12.20
N GLU A 258 16.90 -8.40 -11.97
CA GLU A 258 16.84 -9.82 -11.59
C GLU A 258 16.01 -10.05 -10.32
N SER A 259 15.39 -11.24 -10.20
CA SER A 259 14.58 -11.60 -9.04
C SER A 259 15.44 -11.68 -7.77
N LEU A 260 14.97 -11.02 -6.71
CA LEU A 260 15.60 -11.10 -5.39
C LEU A 260 15.09 -12.34 -4.64
N GLN A 261 15.96 -12.95 -3.84
CA GLN A 261 15.56 -13.95 -2.85
C GLN A 261 15.41 -13.26 -1.50
N TYR A 262 14.18 -13.19 -1.01
CA TYR A 262 13.88 -12.77 0.35
C TYR A 262 13.97 -14.01 1.23
N THR A 263 15.03 -14.14 2.02
CA THR A 263 15.28 -15.29 2.92
C THR A 263 15.18 -14.87 4.37
#